data_AF-A0A7C6TV27-F1
#
_entry.id   AF-A0A7C6TV27-F1
#
_cell.length_a   1.000
_cell.length_b   1.000
_cell.length_c   1.000
_cell.angle_alpha   90.00
_cell.angle_beta   90.00
_cell.angle_gamma   90.00
#
_symmetry.space_group_name_H-M   'P 1'
#
loop_
_entity.id
_entity.type
_entity.pdbx_description
1 polymer ?
#
loop_
_entity_poly.entity_id
_entity_poly.type
_entity_poly.pdbx_seq_one_letter_code
_entity_poly.pdbx_strand_id
1 'polypeptide(L)'
;PSWSVGEIKVDEYSLESMWVTFALASRLGDLALILPENAGFEDLADAAALVRVLGHVDAPVVSAPRWVHTEAAGRDLRSASLIVMGESARQPFLAYSLGHRLLVPLTEVRGLPNGVDGRNVGVIQVIPSPWTVGRMVLAVSGSGPDGYRAALDALLNENTRAHLIGQAVVVTREIERGTLELYAQSTSPSDALPTRHVPRWTMGMSSSPWTAILLVSAIMTVLAGLSALGTGLLRRVGGSAAGGRVDVRSRGGAVG
;
A
#
# COMPACT_ATOMS: atom_id res chain seq x y z
N PRO A 1 -20.54 18.96 1.45
CA PRO A 1 -20.19 17.77 0.63
C PRO A 1 -21.23 17.55 -0.48
N SER A 2 -20.83 17.70 -1.74
CA SER A 2 -21.69 17.46 -2.90
C SER A 2 -21.34 16.12 -3.54
N TRP A 3 -22.33 15.26 -3.73
CA TRP A 3 -22.22 14.01 -4.47
C TRP A 3 -22.17 14.33 -5.97
N SER A 4 -21.15 13.85 -6.70
CA SER A 4 -21.00 14.16 -8.13
C SER A 4 -20.58 12.93 -8.93
N VAL A 5 -21.16 12.77 -10.12
CA VAL A 5 -20.68 11.88 -11.18
C VAL A 5 -19.61 12.64 -11.96
N GLY A 6 -18.33 12.36 -11.70
CA GLY A 6 -17.20 13.11 -12.26
C GLY A 6 -16.01 12.22 -12.61
N GLU A 7 -15.27 12.68 -13.64
CA GLU A 7 -14.15 12.07 -14.35
C GLU A 7 -13.20 11.20 -13.49
N ILE A 8 -13.03 9.93 -13.90
CA ILE A 8 -12.24 8.92 -13.18
C ILE A 8 -10.75 9.17 -13.41
N LYS A 9 -10.13 9.91 -12.50
CA LYS A 9 -8.70 9.78 -12.24
C LYS A 9 -8.54 8.59 -11.30
N VAL A 10 -7.80 7.56 -11.71
CA VAL A 10 -7.55 6.38 -10.86
C VAL A 10 -6.70 6.84 -9.68
N ASP A 11 -7.37 7.20 -8.59
CA ASP A 11 -6.70 7.54 -7.35
C ASP A 11 -6.07 6.27 -6.77
N GLU A 12 -4.83 6.39 -6.29
CA GLU A 12 -4.05 5.30 -5.68
C GLU A 12 -4.79 4.64 -4.49
N TYR A 13 -5.79 5.34 -3.95
CA TYR A 13 -6.70 4.88 -2.90
C TYR A 13 -8.12 4.93 -3.46
N SER A 14 -8.55 3.87 -4.14
CA SER A 14 -9.92 3.71 -4.67
C SER A 14 -10.43 2.30 -4.37
N LEU A 15 -11.73 2.15 -4.16
CA LEU A 15 -12.41 0.87 -3.97
C LEU A 15 -12.27 -0.04 -5.19
N GLU A 16 -12.09 0.53 -6.39
CA GLU A 16 -11.83 -0.22 -7.62
C GLU A 16 -10.46 -0.89 -7.59
N SER A 17 -9.43 -0.15 -7.14
CA SER A 17 -8.04 -0.61 -7.12
C SER A 17 -7.69 -1.41 -5.86
N MET A 18 -8.46 -1.26 -4.77
CA MET A 18 -8.15 -1.89 -3.48
C MET A 18 -8.07 -3.42 -3.58
N TRP A 19 -8.90 -4.04 -4.43
CA TRP A 19 -9.01 -5.49 -4.51
C TRP A 19 -7.67 -6.13 -4.87
N VAL A 20 -6.94 -5.51 -5.79
CA VAL A 20 -5.59 -5.93 -6.17
C VAL A 20 -4.61 -5.69 -5.02
N THR A 21 -4.65 -4.52 -4.37
CA THR A 21 -3.75 -4.20 -3.25
C THR A 21 -3.91 -5.17 -2.08
N PHE A 22 -5.14 -5.42 -1.64
CA PHE A 22 -5.42 -6.30 -0.51
C PHE A 22 -5.17 -7.77 -0.86
N ALA A 23 -5.46 -8.21 -2.10
CA ALA A 23 -5.12 -9.54 -2.57
C ALA A 23 -3.61 -9.79 -2.69
N LEU A 24 -2.81 -8.74 -2.93
CA LEU A 24 -1.35 -8.83 -2.89
C LEU A 24 -0.81 -8.81 -1.46
N ALA A 25 -1.33 -7.92 -0.60
CA ALA A 25 -0.92 -7.84 0.80
C ALA A 25 -1.23 -9.13 1.59
N SER A 26 -2.36 -9.78 1.31
CA SER A 26 -2.76 -11.04 1.96
C SER A 26 -1.78 -12.19 1.71
N ARG A 27 -1.07 -12.17 0.56
CA ARG A 27 -0.06 -13.17 0.20
C ARG A 27 1.25 -13.00 0.96
N LEU A 28 1.55 -11.77 1.37
CA LEU A 28 2.83 -11.42 1.99
C LEU A 28 2.78 -11.47 3.53
N GLY A 29 1.63 -11.82 4.12
CA GLY A 29 1.41 -11.70 5.57
C GLY A 29 1.29 -10.25 6.05
N ASP A 30 1.20 -9.31 5.10
CA ASP A 30 1.12 -7.86 5.30
C ASP A 30 -0.32 -7.36 5.46
N LEU A 31 -1.26 -8.28 5.69
CA LEU A 31 -2.67 -7.99 5.91
C LEU A 31 -3.08 -8.40 7.32
N ALA A 32 -3.69 -7.47 8.07
CA ALA A 32 -4.35 -7.79 9.32
C ALA A 32 -5.85 -7.50 9.25
N LEU A 33 -6.65 -8.45 9.73
CA LEU A 33 -8.07 -8.28 9.96
C LEU A 33 -8.29 -7.90 11.42
N ILE A 34 -8.94 -6.76 11.64
CA ILE A 34 -9.27 -6.25 12.96
C ILE A 34 -10.71 -6.62 13.27
N LEU A 35 -10.86 -7.45 14.31
CA LEU A 35 -12.15 -7.90 14.80
C LEU A 35 -12.59 -7.10 16.04
N PRO A 36 -13.91 -7.02 16.30
CA PRO A 36 -14.45 -6.50 17.56
C PRO A 36 -13.86 -7.22 18.79
N GLU A 37 -13.89 -6.57 19.95
CA GLU A 37 -13.39 -7.15 21.20
C GLU A 37 -14.19 -8.40 21.59
N ASN A 38 -15.51 -8.33 21.44
CA ASN A 38 -16.44 -9.43 21.66
C ASN A 38 -16.80 -10.16 20.36
N ALA A 39 -15.81 -10.40 19.49
CA ALA A 39 -16.03 -11.10 18.24
C ALA A 39 -16.60 -12.51 18.48
N GLY A 40 -17.79 -12.76 17.94
CA GLY A 40 -18.45 -14.06 17.96
C GLY A 40 -18.10 -14.90 16.74
N PHE A 41 -18.79 -16.04 16.62
CA PHE A 41 -18.66 -16.91 15.44
C PHE A 41 -19.08 -16.20 14.14
N GLU A 42 -20.12 -15.36 14.19
CA GLU A 42 -20.57 -14.59 13.01
C GLU A 42 -19.47 -13.64 12.51
N ASP A 43 -18.82 -12.89 13.41
CA ASP A 43 -17.76 -11.94 13.05
C ASP A 43 -16.56 -12.66 12.39
N LEU A 44 -16.23 -13.87 12.86
CA LEU A 44 -15.19 -14.71 12.27
C LEU A 44 -15.59 -15.28 10.90
N ALA A 45 -16.85 -15.70 10.75
CA ALA A 45 -17.39 -16.22 9.50
C ALA A 45 -17.42 -15.13 8.41
N ASP A 46 -17.87 -13.94 8.76
CA ASP A 46 -17.88 -12.75 7.89
C ASP A 46 -16.47 -12.44 7.38
N ALA A 47 -15.51 -12.43 8.30
CA ALA A 47 -14.12 -12.15 7.98
C ALA A 47 -13.48 -13.23 7.10
N ALA A 48 -13.76 -14.50 7.38
CA ALA A 48 -13.32 -15.61 6.56
C ALA A 48 -13.93 -15.54 5.14
N ALA A 49 -15.20 -15.14 5.03
CA ALA A 49 -15.86 -14.94 3.75
C ALA A 49 -15.18 -13.85 2.93
N LEU A 50 -14.81 -12.72 3.55
CA LEU A 50 -14.08 -11.65 2.86
C LEU A 50 -12.68 -12.10 2.43
N VAL A 51 -11.94 -12.79 3.29
CA VAL A 51 -10.61 -13.33 2.94
C VAL A 51 -10.70 -14.30 1.77
N ARG A 52 -11.74 -15.15 1.73
CA ARG A 52 -11.99 -16.06 0.60
C ARG A 52 -12.19 -15.29 -0.70
N VAL A 53 -12.96 -14.20 -0.65
CA VAL A 53 -13.20 -13.34 -1.81
C VAL A 53 -11.92 -12.66 -2.28
N LEU A 54 -11.09 -12.15 -1.35
CA LEU A 54 -9.78 -11.57 -1.66
C LEU A 54 -8.79 -12.58 -2.25
N GLY A 55 -8.81 -13.82 -1.75
CA GLY A 55 -7.94 -14.90 -2.23
C GLY A 55 -8.29 -15.38 -3.65
N HIS A 56 -9.50 -15.14 -4.13
CA HIS A 56 -9.93 -15.55 -5.47
C HIS A 56 -9.41 -14.62 -6.59
N VAL A 57 -8.82 -13.47 -6.25
CA VAL A 57 -8.55 -12.38 -7.20
C VAL A 57 -7.39 -12.66 -8.16
N ASP A 58 -6.45 -13.58 -7.90
CA ASP A 58 -5.54 -14.08 -8.98
C ASP A 58 -4.56 -15.15 -8.45
N ALA A 59 -4.84 -16.43 -8.71
CA ALA A 59 -3.98 -17.61 -8.43
C ALA A 59 -4.08 -18.26 -7.02
N PRO A 60 -3.88 -19.60 -6.93
CA PRO A 60 -4.01 -20.38 -5.69
C PRO A 60 -2.79 -20.18 -4.79
N VAL A 61 -2.70 -19.01 -4.15
CA VAL A 61 -1.71 -18.74 -3.10
C VAL A 61 -2.42 -18.77 -1.75
N VAL A 62 -1.83 -19.48 -0.79
CA VAL A 62 -2.34 -19.56 0.59
C VAL A 62 -2.35 -18.15 1.18
N SER A 63 -3.54 -17.59 1.37
CA SER A 63 -3.72 -16.33 2.10
C SER A 63 -3.67 -16.61 3.60
N ALA A 64 -2.77 -15.95 4.31
CA ALA A 64 -2.61 -16.11 5.76
C ALA A 64 -2.66 -14.75 6.46
N PRO A 65 -3.82 -14.06 6.44
CA PRO A 65 -3.95 -12.79 7.13
C PRO A 65 -3.82 -12.97 8.64
N ARG A 66 -3.32 -11.94 9.30
CA ARG A 66 -3.23 -11.89 10.77
C ARG A 66 -4.58 -11.52 11.35
N TRP A 67 -5.02 -12.28 12.33
CA TRP A 67 -6.24 -12.02 13.10
C TRP A 67 -5.87 -11.24 14.35
N VAL A 68 -6.39 -10.03 14.49
CA VAL A 68 -6.04 -9.15 15.61
C VAL A 68 -7.30 -8.59 16.24
N HIS A 69 -7.43 -8.77 17.55
CA HIS A 69 -8.48 -8.11 18.33
C HIS A 69 -8.12 -6.65 18.57
N THR A 70 -9.13 -5.80 18.69
CA THR A 70 -8.96 -4.35 18.82
C THR A 70 -8.07 -3.93 19.99
N GLU A 71 -8.08 -4.62 21.13
CA GLU A 71 -7.18 -4.30 22.25
C GLU A 71 -5.72 -4.67 21.99
N ALA A 72 -5.49 -5.71 21.18
CA ALA A 72 -4.17 -6.17 20.75
C ALA A 72 -3.63 -5.37 19.55
N ALA A 73 -4.37 -4.34 19.10
CA ALA A 73 -4.02 -3.43 18.02
C ALA A 73 -2.85 -2.49 18.41
N GLY A 74 -1.69 -3.07 18.70
CA GLY A 74 -0.47 -2.37 19.13
C GLY A 74 0.46 -1.96 17.98
N ARG A 75 1.75 -1.77 18.30
CA ARG A 75 2.81 -1.31 17.37
C ARG A 75 2.96 -2.17 16.11
N ASP A 76 2.62 -3.45 16.18
CA ASP A 76 2.79 -4.40 15.06
C ASP A 76 1.74 -4.28 13.95
N LEU A 77 0.59 -3.65 14.22
CA LEU A 77 -0.40 -3.38 13.17
C LEU A 77 0.03 -2.26 12.24
N ARG A 78 1.02 -1.46 12.66
CA ARG A 78 1.46 -0.31 11.90
C ARG A 78 2.08 -0.73 10.57
N SER A 79 2.75 -1.87 10.48
CA SER A 79 3.45 -2.30 9.26
C SER A 79 2.55 -2.94 8.19
N ALA A 80 1.29 -3.24 8.52
CA ALA A 80 0.36 -3.98 7.66
C ALA A 80 -0.72 -3.07 7.05
N SER A 81 -1.30 -3.52 5.93
CA SER A 81 -2.61 -3.06 5.48
C SER A 81 -3.69 -3.68 6.36
N LEU A 82 -4.75 -2.93 6.63
CA LEU A 82 -5.75 -3.31 7.61
C LEU A 82 -7.12 -3.45 6.94
N ILE A 83 -7.86 -4.48 7.34
CA ILE A 83 -9.30 -4.58 7.09
C ILE A 83 -9.97 -4.53 8.45
N VAL A 84 -10.81 -3.52 8.65
CA VAL A 84 -11.53 -3.30 9.89
C VAL A 84 -13.00 -3.48 9.61
N MET A 85 -13.62 -4.42 10.33
CA MET A 85 -15.02 -4.78 10.11
C MET A 85 -15.83 -4.68 11.39
N GLY A 86 -17.10 -4.33 11.21
CA GLY A 86 -18.11 -4.45 12.25
C GLY A 86 -19.02 -3.24 12.36
N GLU A 87 -20.03 -3.38 13.20
CA GLU A 87 -20.87 -2.27 13.61
C GLU A 87 -20.06 -1.21 14.36
N SER A 88 -20.29 0.06 14.06
CA SER A 88 -19.58 1.19 14.65
C SER A 88 -19.61 1.21 16.18
N ALA A 89 -20.75 0.81 16.79
CA ALA A 89 -20.91 0.72 18.24
C ALA A 89 -20.10 -0.41 18.89
N ARG A 90 -19.85 -1.51 18.15
CA ARG A 90 -19.09 -2.69 18.63
C ARG A 90 -17.61 -2.67 18.24
N GLN A 91 -17.21 -1.72 17.40
CA GLN A 91 -15.87 -1.64 16.83
C GLN A 91 -15.15 -0.35 17.27
N PRO A 92 -14.58 -0.32 18.50
CA PRO A 92 -13.96 0.89 19.04
C PRO A 92 -12.76 1.36 18.21
N PHE A 93 -12.11 0.48 17.43
CA PHE A 93 -11.03 0.88 16.54
C PHE A 93 -11.49 1.86 15.45
N LEU A 94 -12.69 1.64 14.89
CA LEU A 94 -13.28 2.52 13.90
C LEU A 94 -13.59 3.90 14.52
N ALA A 95 -14.17 3.90 15.71
CA ALA A 95 -14.58 5.14 16.39
C ALA A 95 -13.38 5.97 16.87
N TYR A 96 -12.46 5.37 17.62
CA TYR A 96 -11.39 6.10 18.31
C TYR A 96 -10.12 6.26 17.47
N SER A 97 -9.70 5.20 16.76
CA SER A 97 -8.42 5.22 16.02
C SER A 97 -8.57 5.81 14.61
N LEU A 98 -9.70 5.56 13.96
CA LEU A 98 -9.92 5.95 12.57
C LEU A 98 -10.92 7.10 12.40
N GLY A 99 -11.80 7.35 13.36
CA GLY A 99 -12.99 8.20 13.19
C GLY A 99 -12.75 9.58 12.55
N HIS A 100 -11.65 10.26 12.92
CA HIS A 100 -11.32 11.60 12.40
C HIS A 100 -10.78 11.59 10.96
N ARG A 101 -10.46 10.41 10.42
CA ARG A 101 -9.92 10.20 9.08
C ARG A 101 -10.92 9.51 8.16
N LEU A 102 -12.05 9.07 8.69
CA LEU A 102 -13.10 8.45 7.89
C LEU A 102 -13.74 9.54 7.01
N LEU A 103 -13.88 9.23 5.72
CA LEU A 103 -14.54 10.13 4.76
C LEU A 103 -16.03 10.28 5.08
N VAL A 104 -16.66 9.16 5.41
CA VAL A 104 -18.05 9.12 5.88
C VAL A 104 -18.06 8.82 7.38
N PRO A 105 -18.64 9.70 8.22
CA PRO A 105 -18.77 9.45 9.64
C PRO A 105 -19.76 8.30 9.91
N LEU A 106 -19.44 7.45 10.88
CA LEU A 106 -20.19 6.20 11.13
C LEU A 106 -21.39 6.35 12.06
N THR A 107 -21.49 7.47 12.79
CA THR A 107 -22.54 7.71 13.79
C THR A 107 -23.85 8.20 13.17
N GLU A 108 -23.78 9.00 12.11
CA GLU A 108 -24.95 9.48 11.39
C GLU A 108 -24.51 9.94 9.99
N VAL A 109 -24.91 9.19 8.97
CA VAL A 109 -24.63 9.58 7.58
C VAL A 109 -25.68 10.59 7.15
N ARG A 110 -25.24 11.83 6.92
CA ARG A 110 -26.11 12.95 6.52
C ARG A 110 -26.03 13.22 5.03
N GLY A 111 -27.10 13.80 4.47
CA GLY A 111 -27.14 14.20 3.06
C GLY A 111 -27.38 13.04 2.09
N LEU A 112 -27.95 11.94 2.58
CA LEU A 112 -28.48 10.87 1.75
C LEU A 112 -29.80 11.32 1.10
N PRO A 113 -30.21 10.72 -0.03
CA PRO A 113 -31.48 11.05 -0.67
C PRO A 113 -32.67 10.88 0.27
N ASN A 114 -33.75 11.61 -0.05
CA ASN A 114 -34.98 11.58 0.74
C ASN A 114 -35.52 10.14 0.87
N GLY A 115 -35.78 9.70 2.10
CA GLY A 115 -36.32 8.36 2.40
C GLY A 115 -35.29 7.36 2.92
N VAL A 116 -34.00 7.68 2.86
CA VAL A 116 -32.93 6.84 3.41
C VAL A 116 -32.67 7.21 4.86
N ASP A 117 -32.88 6.27 5.79
CA ASP A 117 -32.54 6.45 7.20
C ASP A 117 -31.03 6.27 7.42
N GLY A 118 -30.32 7.39 7.59
CA GLY A 118 -28.89 7.44 7.89
C GLY A 118 -28.47 6.75 9.19
N ARG A 119 -29.42 6.24 10.00
CA ARG A 119 -29.15 5.49 11.25
C ARG A 119 -28.92 4.00 11.02
N ASN A 120 -29.31 3.43 9.87
CA ASN A 120 -29.10 2.01 9.58
C ASN A 120 -28.51 1.80 8.19
N VAL A 121 -27.34 2.40 7.95
CA VAL A 121 -26.63 2.33 6.68
C VAL A 121 -25.28 1.63 6.84
N GLY A 122 -24.88 0.95 5.78
CA GLY A 122 -23.55 0.41 5.59
C GLY A 122 -22.62 1.45 4.99
N VAL A 123 -21.35 1.39 5.35
CA VAL A 123 -20.29 2.24 4.80
C VAL A 123 -19.08 1.37 4.51
N ILE A 124 -18.65 1.39 3.26
CA ILE A 124 -17.42 0.76 2.78
C ILE A 124 -16.50 1.88 2.35
N GLN A 125 -15.30 1.96 2.91
CA GLN A 125 -14.37 3.00 2.51
C GLN A 125 -12.92 2.59 2.66
N VAL A 126 -12.09 3.10 1.77
CA VAL A 126 -10.65 2.90 1.73
C VAL A 126 -9.98 4.22 2.08
N ILE A 127 -9.13 4.20 3.08
CA ILE A 127 -8.33 5.35 3.48
C ILE A 127 -6.84 4.96 3.59
N PRO A 128 -5.92 5.93 3.40
CA PRO A 128 -4.51 5.70 3.68
C PRO A 128 -4.28 5.31 5.14
N SER A 129 -3.37 4.36 5.38
CA SER A 129 -2.99 3.97 6.73
C SER A 129 -2.38 5.16 7.47
N PRO A 130 -2.89 5.49 8.67
CA PRO A 130 -2.36 6.59 9.45
C PRO A 130 -0.99 6.30 10.06
N TRP A 131 -0.56 5.04 10.03
CA TRP A 131 0.65 4.58 10.70
C TRP A 131 1.82 4.29 9.75
N THR A 132 1.54 3.85 8.51
CA THR A 132 2.58 3.51 7.53
C THR A 132 2.19 3.98 6.15
N VAL A 133 3.10 4.74 5.54
CA VAL A 133 2.98 5.25 4.17
C VAL A 133 2.94 4.07 3.19
N GLY A 134 2.04 4.14 2.21
CA GLY A 134 1.87 3.07 1.20
C GLY A 134 1.06 1.87 1.69
N ARG A 135 0.51 1.90 2.92
CA ARG A 135 -0.48 0.92 3.40
C ARG A 135 -1.87 1.53 3.40
N MET A 136 -2.88 0.67 3.34
CA MET A 136 -4.28 1.09 3.30
C MET A 136 -5.08 0.50 4.44
N VAL A 137 -6.19 1.16 4.75
CA VAL A 137 -7.22 0.65 5.66
C VAL A 137 -8.52 0.56 4.87
N LEU A 138 -9.07 -0.66 4.78
CA LEU A 138 -10.43 -0.88 4.34
C LEU A 138 -11.31 -0.92 5.60
N ALA A 139 -12.18 0.06 5.74
CA ALA A 139 -13.22 0.07 6.77
C ALA A 139 -14.53 -0.42 6.15
N VAL A 140 -15.06 -1.53 6.68
CA VAL A 140 -16.37 -2.07 6.35
C VAL A 140 -17.22 -1.98 7.60
N SER A 141 -18.21 -1.10 7.58
CA SER A 141 -18.87 -0.70 8.80
C SER A 141 -20.35 -0.46 8.62
N GLY A 142 -21.08 -0.49 9.73
CA GLY A 142 -22.49 -0.11 9.77
C GLY A 142 -22.76 0.84 10.92
N SER A 143 -23.67 1.78 10.70
CA SER A 143 -24.26 2.57 11.79
C SER A 143 -25.19 1.72 12.68
N GLY A 144 -25.60 0.55 12.17
CA GLY A 144 -26.30 -0.50 12.91
C GLY A 144 -26.05 -1.90 12.30
N PRO A 145 -26.64 -2.96 12.87
CA PRO A 145 -26.41 -4.34 12.43
C PRO A 145 -26.79 -4.62 10.98
N ASP A 146 -27.95 -4.11 10.51
CA ASP A 146 -28.37 -4.34 9.12
C ASP A 146 -27.53 -3.54 8.14
N GLY A 147 -27.14 -2.32 8.50
CA GLY A 147 -26.21 -1.50 7.73
C GLY A 147 -24.87 -2.21 7.55
N TYR A 148 -24.30 -2.79 8.62
CA TYR A 148 -23.06 -3.55 8.54
C TYR A 148 -23.21 -4.76 7.61
N ARG A 149 -24.31 -5.53 7.75
CA ARG A 149 -24.61 -6.65 6.84
C ARG A 149 -24.76 -6.20 5.39
N ALA A 150 -25.41 -5.06 5.13
CA ALA A 150 -25.54 -4.51 3.79
C ALA A 150 -24.18 -4.14 3.17
N ALA A 151 -23.29 -3.52 3.94
CA ALA A 151 -21.92 -3.22 3.51
C ALA A 151 -21.11 -4.50 3.21
N LEU A 152 -21.22 -5.51 4.07
CA LEU A 152 -20.53 -6.78 3.86
C LEU A 152 -21.07 -7.52 2.63
N ASP A 153 -22.38 -7.62 2.49
CA ASP A 153 -23.03 -8.26 1.34
C ASP A 153 -22.64 -7.58 0.02
N ALA A 154 -22.52 -6.25 0.01
CA ALA A 154 -22.05 -5.50 -1.15
C ALA A 154 -20.61 -5.84 -1.55
N LEU A 155 -19.73 -6.16 -0.59
CA LEU A 155 -18.36 -6.60 -0.86
C LEU A 155 -18.28 -8.06 -1.31
N LEU A 156 -19.11 -8.92 -0.75
CA LEU A 156 -19.09 -10.35 -1.02
C LEU A 156 -19.79 -10.70 -2.34
N ASN A 157 -20.78 -9.90 -2.75
CA ASN A 157 -21.51 -10.09 -3.99
C ASN A 157 -20.74 -9.49 -5.18
N GLU A 158 -20.39 -10.33 -6.15
CA GLU A 158 -19.63 -9.91 -7.33
C GLU A 158 -20.31 -8.79 -8.14
N ASN A 159 -21.64 -8.87 -8.30
CA ASN A 159 -22.39 -7.87 -9.06
C ASN A 159 -22.35 -6.51 -8.36
N THR A 160 -22.55 -6.48 -7.05
CA THR A 160 -22.51 -5.22 -6.29
C THR A 160 -21.09 -4.68 -6.18
N ARG A 161 -20.12 -5.57 -5.97
CA ARG A 161 -18.70 -5.25 -5.86
C ARG A 161 -18.16 -4.54 -7.10
N ALA A 162 -18.59 -4.94 -8.30
CA ALA A 162 -18.19 -4.29 -9.55
C ALA A 162 -18.61 -2.81 -9.64
N HIS A 163 -19.54 -2.36 -8.78
CA HIS A 163 -20.03 -0.99 -8.74
C HIS A 163 -19.48 -0.19 -7.53
N LEU A 164 -18.55 -0.76 -6.76
CA LEU A 164 -17.88 -0.06 -5.66
C LEU A 164 -16.79 0.86 -6.23
N ILE A 165 -17.16 2.12 -6.45
CA ILE A 165 -16.31 3.14 -7.05
C ILE A 165 -15.95 4.26 -6.06
N GLY A 166 -14.81 4.92 -6.27
CA GLY A 166 -14.35 6.02 -5.42
C GLY A 166 -13.72 5.56 -4.11
N GLN A 167 -13.66 6.43 -3.11
CA GLN A 167 -12.97 6.15 -1.83
C GLN A 167 -13.91 5.69 -0.73
N ALA A 168 -15.18 6.07 -0.78
CA ALA A 168 -16.19 5.65 0.16
C ALA A 168 -17.50 5.38 -0.58
N VAL A 169 -18.25 4.37 -0.15
CA VAL A 169 -19.58 4.04 -0.63
C VAL A 169 -20.47 3.81 0.58
N VAL A 170 -21.61 4.50 0.61
CA VAL A 170 -22.69 4.23 1.54
C VAL A 170 -23.62 3.22 0.88
N VAL A 171 -23.90 2.14 1.60
CA VAL A 171 -24.75 1.05 1.14
C VAL A 171 -26.01 1.02 1.99
N THR A 172 -27.17 1.02 1.36
CA THR A 172 -28.45 0.92 2.07
C THR A 172 -29.26 -0.24 1.53
N ARG A 173 -30.02 -0.89 2.41
CA ARG A 173 -30.95 -1.95 2.00
C ARG A 173 -32.33 -1.35 1.90
N GLU A 174 -32.87 -1.30 0.69
CA GLU A 174 -34.27 -0.93 0.50
C GLU A 174 -35.14 -2.06 1.08
N ILE A 175 -35.86 -1.77 2.16
CA ILE A 175 -36.62 -2.76 2.94
C ILE A 175 -37.75 -3.39 2.09
N GLU A 176 -38.29 -2.64 1.12
CA GLU A 176 -39.41 -3.10 0.29
C GLU A 176 -39.00 -4.02 -0.87
N ARG A 177 -37.77 -3.90 -1.40
CA ARG A 177 -37.28 -4.68 -2.55
C ARG A 177 -36.09 -5.58 -2.25
N GLY A 178 -35.51 -5.50 -1.05
CA GLY A 178 -34.29 -6.24 -0.69
C GLY A 178 -33.08 -5.89 -1.55
N THR A 179 -33.13 -4.78 -2.29
CA THR A 179 -32.09 -4.33 -3.22
C THR A 179 -31.11 -3.41 -2.49
N LEU A 180 -29.81 -3.55 -2.80
CA LEU A 180 -28.77 -2.69 -2.24
C LEU A 180 -28.65 -1.43 -3.11
N GLU A 181 -28.73 -0.27 -2.49
CA GLU A 181 -28.44 1.02 -3.13
C GLU A 181 -27.04 1.50 -2.70
N LEU A 182 -26.29 2.08 -3.66
CA LEU A 182 -24.90 2.47 -3.48
C LEU A 182 -24.73 3.96 -3.75
N TYR A 183 -24.13 4.67 -2.80
CA TYR A 183 -23.85 6.10 -2.88
C TYR A 183 -22.34 6.35 -2.72
N ALA A 184 -21.66 6.66 -3.83
CA ALA A 184 -20.20 6.83 -3.85
C ALA A 184 -19.78 8.27 -3.54
N GLN A 185 -18.78 8.43 -2.67
CA GLN A 185 -18.09 9.67 -2.38
C GLN A 185 -16.62 9.54 -2.76
N SER A 186 -16.15 10.45 -3.62
CA SER A 186 -14.73 10.64 -3.92
C SER A 186 -14.30 11.97 -3.32
N THR A 187 -13.20 11.98 -2.56
CA THR A 187 -12.52 13.24 -2.25
C THR A 187 -11.44 13.48 -3.29
N SER A 188 -11.35 14.71 -3.81
CA SER A 188 -10.21 15.08 -4.64
C SER A 188 -8.93 14.91 -3.81
N PRO A 189 -7.83 14.34 -4.35
CA PRO A 189 -6.56 14.16 -3.62
C PRO A 189 -6.03 15.42 -2.93
N SER A 190 -6.49 16.58 -3.38
CA SER A 190 -6.15 17.91 -2.86
C SER A 190 -6.66 18.16 -1.42
N ASP A 191 -7.72 17.49 -0.98
CA ASP A 191 -8.38 17.75 0.32
C ASP A 191 -7.95 16.77 1.44
N ALA A 192 -7.34 15.63 1.09
CA ALA A 192 -6.99 14.57 2.04
C ALA A 192 -5.59 14.71 2.68
N LEU A 193 -4.77 15.64 2.19
CA LEU A 193 -3.51 15.97 2.85
C LEU A 193 -3.77 17.10 3.84
N PRO A 194 -3.43 16.97 5.13
CA PRO A 194 -3.27 18.17 5.95
C PRO A 194 -2.26 19.03 5.18
N THR A 195 -2.68 20.25 4.83
CA THR A 195 -1.78 21.30 4.36
C THR A 195 -0.82 21.58 5.50
N ARG A 196 0.20 20.72 5.65
CA ARG A 196 1.47 21.17 6.20
C ARG A 196 1.80 22.37 5.33
N HIS A 197 1.79 23.55 5.94
CA HIS A 197 2.72 24.59 5.56
C HIS A 197 4.10 23.94 5.60
N VAL A 198 4.48 23.21 4.54
CA VAL A 198 5.86 23.05 4.19
C VAL A 198 6.28 24.50 3.96
N PRO A 199 7.16 25.08 4.81
CA PRO A 199 7.79 26.32 4.43
C PRO A 199 8.30 26.06 3.02
N ARG A 200 7.76 26.82 2.08
CA ARG A 200 8.29 26.87 0.73
C ARG A 200 9.66 27.49 0.92
N TRP A 201 10.64 26.65 1.24
CA TRP A 201 12.01 26.94 0.92
C TRP A 201 12.00 27.04 -0.59
N THR A 202 11.76 28.25 -1.10
CA THR A 202 12.40 28.65 -2.33
C THR A 202 13.88 28.59 -2.04
N MET A 203 14.43 27.37 -2.08
CA MET A 203 15.82 27.21 -2.38
C MET A 203 15.92 27.81 -3.77
N GLY A 204 16.33 29.07 -3.82
CA GLY A 204 16.85 29.69 -5.02
C GLY A 204 18.07 28.88 -5.43
N MET A 205 17.85 27.71 -6.01
CA MET A 205 18.82 27.11 -6.90
C MET A 205 18.80 28.01 -8.13
N SER A 206 19.50 29.15 -8.02
CA SER A 206 20.17 29.69 -9.18
C SER A 206 21.18 28.62 -9.57
N SER A 207 20.74 27.63 -10.35
CA SER A 207 21.64 26.73 -11.06
C SER A 207 22.35 27.60 -12.10
N SER A 208 23.36 28.32 -11.63
CA SER A 208 24.33 28.96 -12.49
C SER A 208 24.88 27.85 -13.40
N PRO A 209 24.79 27.98 -14.73
CA PRO A 209 25.17 26.93 -15.67
C PRO A 209 26.63 26.47 -15.49
N TRP A 210 27.44 27.26 -14.78
CA TRP A 210 28.82 26.95 -14.43
C TRP A 210 28.99 25.76 -13.47
N THR A 211 28.01 25.45 -12.59
CA THR A 211 28.16 24.31 -11.66
C THR A 211 28.08 22.96 -12.36
N ALA A 212 27.25 22.83 -13.40
CA ALA A 212 27.19 21.64 -14.23
C ALA A 212 28.49 21.43 -15.03
N ILE A 213 29.07 22.51 -15.55
CA ILE A 213 30.32 22.47 -16.33
C ILE A 213 31.50 22.03 -15.44
N LEU A 214 31.60 22.57 -14.22
CA LEU A 214 32.67 22.19 -13.30
C LEU A 214 32.58 20.72 -12.85
N LEU A 215 31.36 20.21 -12.66
CA LEU A 215 31.15 18.83 -12.19
C LEU A 215 31.50 17.82 -13.28
N VAL A 216 31.16 18.11 -14.55
CA VAL A 216 31.58 17.29 -15.70
C VAL A 216 33.09 17.34 -15.91
N SER A 217 33.72 18.52 -15.74
CA SER A 217 35.18 18.67 -15.85
C SER A 217 35.92 17.87 -14.76
N ALA A 218 35.45 17.90 -13.51
CA ALA A 218 36.05 17.14 -12.42
C ALA A 218 36.01 15.62 -12.68
N ILE A 219 34.86 15.10 -13.16
CA ILE A 219 34.70 13.68 -13.48
C ILE A 219 35.66 13.27 -14.61
N MET A 220 35.76 14.08 -15.66
CA MET A 220 36.67 13.79 -16.79
C MET A 220 38.14 13.79 -16.38
N THR A 221 38.53 14.66 -15.44
CA THR A 221 39.91 14.74 -14.95
C THR A 221 40.29 13.51 -14.12
N VAL A 222 39.36 12.98 -13.33
CA VAL A 222 39.57 11.75 -12.54
C VAL A 222 39.70 10.53 -13.46
N LEU A 223 38.87 10.43 -14.50
CA LEU A 223 38.96 9.35 -15.48
C LEU A 223 40.27 9.37 -16.28
N ALA A 224 40.76 10.56 -16.66
CA ALA A 224 42.05 10.69 -17.33
C ALA A 224 43.24 10.30 -16.42
N GLY A 225 43.19 10.70 -15.14
CA GLY A 225 44.23 10.34 -14.16
C GLY A 225 44.33 8.84 -13.90
N LEU A 226 43.18 8.15 -13.82
CA LEU A 226 43.13 6.69 -13.64
C LEU A 226 43.70 5.92 -14.85
N SER A 227 43.54 6.43 -16.07
CA SER A 227 44.10 5.82 -17.28
C SER A 227 45.65 5.92 -17.36
N ALA A 228 46.21 7.04 -16.91
CA ALA A 228 47.66 7.25 -16.87
C ALA A 228 48.36 6.39 -15.81
N LEU A 229 47.71 6.14 -14.67
CA LEU A 229 48.25 5.28 -13.60
C LEU A 229 48.23 3.78 -13.96
N GLY A 230 47.24 3.33 -14.73
CA GLY A 230 47.15 1.94 -15.17
C GLY A 230 48.23 1.52 -16.18
N THR A 231 48.67 2.45 -17.03
CA THR A 231 49.70 2.17 -18.06
C THR A 231 51.13 2.27 -17.53
N GLY A 232 51.38 3.06 -16.48
CA GLY A 232 52.69 3.16 -15.83
C GLY A 232 53.10 1.91 -15.04
N LEU A 233 52.14 1.19 -14.46
CA LEU A 233 52.42 0.04 -13.59
C LEU A 233 52.84 -1.22 -14.38
N LEU A 234 52.39 -1.36 -15.63
CA LEU A 234 52.73 -2.50 -16.49
C LEU A 234 54.16 -2.41 -17.08
N ARG A 235 54.79 -1.24 -17.05
CA ARG A 235 56.15 -1.05 -17.60
C ARG A 235 57.27 -1.37 -16.60
N ARG A 236 56.96 -1.54 -15.31
CA ARG A 236 57.96 -1.76 -14.24
C ARG A 236 58.23 -3.23 -13.88
N VAL A 237 57.44 -4.17 -14.41
CA VAL A 237 57.56 -5.61 -14.07
C VAL A 237 58.32 -6.43 -15.14
N GLY A 238 58.62 -5.85 -16.31
CA GLY A 238 59.23 -6.58 -17.44
C GLY A 238 60.77 -6.55 -17.55
N GLY A 239 61.51 -6.06 -16.56
CA GLY A 239 62.93 -5.76 -16.72
C GLY A 239 63.85 -6.24 -15.59
N SER A 240 63.93 -7.55 -15.34
CA SER A 240 65.09 -8.12 -14.62
C SER A 240 65.15 -9.65 -14.76
N ALA A 241 65.71 -10.15 -15.85
CA ALA A 241 66.23 -11.53 -15.92
C ALA A 241 67.36 -11.61 -16.96
N ALA A 242 68.55 -11.16 -16.56
CA ALA A 242 69.80 -11.44 -17.25
C ALA A 242 70.80 -12.00 -16.22
N GLY A 243 71.45 -13.11 -16.57
CA GLY A 243 72.70 -13.55 -15.92
C GLY A 243 72.62 -14.88 -15.16
N GLY A 244 72.71 -15.99 -15.89
CA GLY A 244 72.88 -17.33 -15.31
C GLY A 244 73.67 -18.22 -16.25
N ARG A 245 74.97 -17.98 -16.33
CA ARG A 245 75.96 -18.77 -17.06
C ARG A 245 76.15 -20.10 -16.31
N VAL A 246 75.91 -21.24 -16.96
CA VAL A 246 76.30 -22.56 -16.42
C VAL A 246 77.15 -23.27 -17.47
N ASP A 247 78.36 -23.60 -17.04
CA ASP A 247 79.43 -24.23 -17.80
C ASP A 247 79.17 -25.69 -18.15
N VAL A 248 79.88 -26.07 -19.21
CA VAL A 248 79.99 -27.36 -19.87
C VAL A 248 80.49 -28.48 -18.94
N ARG A 249 79.91 -29.69 -19.05
CA ARG A 249 80.72 -30.91 -18.98
C ARG A 249 80.16 -32.03 -19.86
N SER A 250 80.97 -32.40 -20.84
CA SER A 250 80.85 -33.59 -21.68
C SER A 250 81.30 -34.85 -20.92
N ARG A 251 80.58 -35.95 -21.15
CA ARG A 251 80.96 -37.37 -21.04
C ARG A 251 79.76 -38.12 -21.65
N GLY A 252 79.84 -38.90 -22.73
CA GLY A 252 80.93 -39.70 -23.25
C GLY A 252 80.67 -41.17 -22.90
N GLY A 253 80.34 -42.00 -23.91
CA GLY A 253 80.32 -43.48 -23.86
C GLY A 253 78.92 -44.07 -23.71
N ALA A 254 78.33 -44.73 -24.71
CA ALA A 254 78.67 -46.03 -25.36
C ALA A 254 77.75 -47.15 -24.81
N VAL A 255 76.82 -47.65 -25.63
CA VAL A 255 76.81 -48.97 -26.30
C VAL A 255 76.65 -50.16 -25.35
N GLY A 256 75.59 -50.94 -25.61
CA GLY A 256 75.28 -52.23 -25.01
C GLY A 256 73.85 -52.61 -25.33
#